data_AF-A0AAV5T1R7-F1
#
_entry.id   AF-A0AAV5T1R7-F1
#
_cell.length_a   1.000
_cell.length_b   1.000
_cell.length_c   1.000
_cell.angle_alpha   90.00
_cell.angle_beta   90.00
_cell.angle_gamma   90.00
#
_symmetry.space_group_name_H-M   'P 1'
#
loop_
_entity.id
_entity.type
_entity.pdbx_description
1 polymer ?
#
loop_
_entity_poly.entity_id
_entity_poly.type
_entity_poly.pdbx_seq_one_letter_code
_entity_poly.pdbx_strand_id
1 'polypeptide(L)'
;MEEPPHKKKPQPISTRFVPALFIGRNNEKVYYISGGIVADTIDFESAEACTSLSVDSLCDIKITSHDNDTQELSFVPISEDRADIFMRVRPVASAEDYRTYVLRALVMGSRALEYAFSSATVIGVLNEESVKVSLTSCPFSPTDSVFLRTESAEIFECTVVEALEYTAILRTRAGKQPASISHCKSIQILSKAEDTVISDILPLFYTTCPVENWNLLERLYGKPDDTVDTVSSPTSTPLIHLSEGKTILKLNEEQAEAVGLYNNSPAACPAFAVEGPRGSGKTSTAAAMAATFRGEGLQVLLAPADDAVLMMALSIKKLDVGDRKVIQISSIASAAHGHEDGQFSQKYGIVLASVDAIFRRSTNDALQEQLKSDVTRIVVDDASSLSEAALNAIILCFPRAQIVLIGESEKLKPPRHVKSDVFTELAARSALDLVKRKNLPVVRLREVYPVAS
;
A
#
# COMPACT_ATOMS: atom_id res chain seq x y z
N MET A 1 -28.09 18.08 -62.06
CA MET A 1 -26.90 17.34 -61.61
C MET A 1 -26.75 17.67 -60.14
N GLU A 2 -27.33 16.84 -59.28
CA GLU A 2 -27.15 16.95 -57.83
C GLU A 2 -25.88 16.15 -57.46
N GLU A 3 -24.96 16.80 -56.75
CA GLU A 3 -23.76 16.14 -56.24
C GLU A 3 -24.14 15.07 -55.20
N PRO A 4 -23.48 13.90 -55.22
CA PRO A 4 -23.75 12.86 -54.24
C PRO A 4 -23.26 13.32 -52.85
N PRO A 5 -23.98 12.96 -51.77
CA PRO A 5 -23.63 13.38 -50.42
C PRO A 5 -22.27 12.79 -50.03
N HIS A 6 -21.34 13.67 -49.65
CA HIS A 6 -20.07 13.29 -49.04
C HIS A 6 -20.33 12.43 -47.79
N LYS A 7 -19.99 11.14 -47.87
CA LYS A 7 -19.84 10.27 -46.70
C LYS A 7 -18.76 10.89 -45.81
N LYS A 8 -19.15 11.52 -44.71
CA LYS A 8 -18.24 11.94 -43.65
C LYS A 8 -17.45 10.70 -43.23
N LYS A 9 -16.12 10.73 -43.40
CA LYS A 9 -15.25 9.70 -42.80
C LYS A 9 -15.52 9.71 -41.29
N PRO A 10 -15.77 8.55 -40.66
CA PRO A 10 -15.89 8.49 -39.21
C PRO A 10 -14.63 9.08 -38.60
N GLN A 11 -14.79 10.14 -37.80
CA GLN A 11 -13.71 10.61 -36.95
C GLN A 11 -13.45 9.50 -35.93
N PRO A 12 -12.19 9.16 -35.61
CA PRO A 12 -11.91 8.24 -34.51
C PRO A 12 -12.39 8.90 -33.21
N ILE A 13 -13.51 8.42 -32.68
CA ILE A 13 -14.05 8.80 -31.38
C ILE A 13 -13.11 8.21 -30.31
N SER A 14 -12.86 8.99 -29.26
CA SER A 14 -11.86 8.78 -28.23
C SER A 14 -11.75 7.33 -27.72
N THR A 15 -10.60 6.70 -27.93
CA THR A 15 -10.18 5.53 -27.15
C THR A 15 -10.10 5.94 -25.68
N ARG A 16 -11.05 5.51 -24.85
CA ARG A 16 -10.89 5.54 -23.39
C ARG A 16 -10.07 4.33 -22.99
N PHE A 17 -8.81 4.55 -22.66
CA PHE A 17 -7.93 3.49 -22.19
C PHE A 17 -8.20 3.20 -20.73
N VAL A 18 -8.75 2.02 -20.46
CA VAL A 18 -8.94 1.48 -19.11
C VAL A 18 -8.07 0.22 -18.99
N PRO A 19 -6.93 0.29 -18.30
CA PRO A 19 -6.13 -0.87 -17.99
C PRO A 19 -6.91 -1.67 -16.95
N ALA A 20 -7.05 -2.94 -17.27
CA ALA A 20 -7.87 -3.89 -16.57
C ALA A 20 -7.06 -5.18 -16.38
N LEU A 21 -6.99 -5.67 -15.15
CA LEU A 21 -6.46 -7.00 -14.89
C LEU A 21 -7.50 -8.02 -15.33
N PHE A 22 -7.23 -8.87 -16.32
CA PHE A 22 -8.10 -10.02 -16.57
C PHE A 22 -7.96 -11.01 -15.41
N ILE A 23 -9.07 -11.37 -14.77
CA ILE A 23 -9.10 -12.25 -13.60
C ILE A 23 -9.49 -13.68 -13.99
N GLY A 24 -10.32 -13.86 -15.04
CA GLY A 24 -10.78 -15.18 -15.44
C GLY A 24 -12.09 -15.16 -16.23
N ARG A 25 -12.58 -16.36 -16.58
CA ARG A 25 -13.80 -16.57 -17.36
C ARG A 25 -14.73 -17.57 -16.68
N ASN A 26 -16.03 -17.25 -16.56
CA ASN A 26 -17.06 -18.18 -16.11
C ASN A 26 -18.31 -18.05 -17.00
N ASN A 27 -18.79 -19.16 -17.57
CA ASN A 27 -20.04 -19.21 -18.35
C ASN A 27 -20.20 -18.03 -19.34
N GLU A 28 -19.23 -17.87 -20.25
CA GLU A 28 -19.14 -16.78 -21.25
C GLU A 28 -18.84 -15.37 -20.68
N LYS A 29 -18.91 -15.14 -19.38
CA LYS A 29 -18.59 -13.86 -18.74
C LYS A 29 -17.11 -13.74 -18.39
N VAL A 30 -16.57 -12.53 -18.53
CA VAL A 30 -15.15 -12.18 -18.31
C VAL A 30 -15.04 -11.28 -17.09
N TYR A 31 -14.20 -11.66 -16.13
CA TYR A 31 -13.94 -10.88 -14.93
C TYR A 31 -12.65 -10.10 -15.10
N TYR A 32 -12.65 -8.84 -14.70
CA TYR A 32 -11.44 -8.03 -14.69
C TYR A 32 -11.42 -7.01 -13.56
N ILE A 33 -10.23 -6.59 -13.10
CA ILE A 33 -10.04 -5.47 -12.18
C ILE A 33 -9.66 -4.23 -12.99
N SER A 34 -10.56 -3.27 -13.15
CA SER A 34 -10.13 -1.98 -13.69
C SER A 34 -9.48 -1.11 -12.62
N GLY A 35 -8.47 -0.34 -13.03
CA GLY A 35 -7.95 0.79 -12.24
C GLY A 35 -8.84 2.05 -12.31
N GLY A 36 -10.06 1.95 -12.85
CA GLY A 36 -11.02 3.05 -12.95
C GLY A 36 -11.99 3.11 -11.77
N ILE A 37 -12.53 4.31 -11.51
CA ILE A 37 -13.47 4.60 -10.40
C ILE A 37 -14.80 5.13 -10.92
N VAL A 38 -14.85 5.52 -12.19
CA VAL A 38 -16.13 5.91 -12.77
C VAL A 38 -16.97 4.65 -12.86
N ALA A 39 -18.06 4.65 -12.08
CA ALA A 39 -19.21 3.79 -12.20
C ALA A 39 -19.92 4.00 -13.55
N ASP A 40 -19.17 3.96 -14.64
CA ASP A 40 -19.71 3.42 -15.88
C ASP A 40 -19.67 1.91 -15.63
N THR A 41 -20.72 1.40 -14.98
CA THR A 41 -21.15 0.01 -15.15
C THR A 41 -21.36 -0.16 -16.65
N ILE A 42 -20.28 -0.46 -17.37
CA ILE A 42 -20.38 -1.00 -18.70
C ILE A 42 -20.94 -2.40 -18.46
N ASP A 43 -22.11 -2.71 -19.01
CA ASP A 43 -22.67 -4.06 -18.94
C ASP A 43 -21.84 -4.96 -19.85
N PHE A 44 -20.94 -5.78 -19.28
CA PHE A 44 -19.98 -6.62 -20.04
C PHE A 44 -20.59 -7.92 -20.55
N GLU A 45 -21.90 -7.99 -20.77
CA GLU A 45 -22.53 -9.23 -21.25
C GLU A 45 -22.04 -9.64 -22.65
N SER A 46 -21.38 -8.75 -23.41
CA SER A 46 -20.96 -8.99 -24.79
C SER A 46 -19.45 -8.85 -25.07
N ALA A 47 -18.59 -8.74 -24.05
CA ALA A 47 -17.16 -8.63 -24.30
C ALA A 47 -16.54 -10.02 -24.55
N GLU A 48 -16.25 -10.34 -25.81
CA GLU A 48 -15.47 -11.53 -26.14
C GLU A 48 -14.04 -11.38 -25.61
N ALA A 49 -13.72 -12.04 -24.50
CA ALA A 49 -12.31 -12.19 -24.11
C ALA A 49 -11.58 -12.98 -25.19
N CYS A 50 -10.41 -12.49 -25.56
CA CYS A 50 -9.49 -13.23 -26.39
C CYS A 50 -9.19 -14.57 -25.70
N THR A 51 -9.54 -15.68 -26.36
CA THR A 51 -9.44 -17.05 -25.81
C THR A 51 -8.00 -17.48 -25.48
N SER A 52 -7.00 -16.67 -25.84
CA SER A 52 -5.58 -16.92 -25.61
C SER A 52 -5.01 -16.19 -24.40
N LEU A 53 -5.81 -15.47 -23.61
CA LEU A 53 -5.32 -14.73 -22.44
C LEU A 53 -5.08 -15.68 -21.26
N SER A 54 -3.88 -15.61 -20.66
CA SER A 54 -3.61 -16.27 -19.39
C SER A 54 -4.25 -15.49 -18.24
N VAL A 55 -4.55 -16.17 -17.13
CA VAL A 55 -5.08 -15.58 -15.89
C VAL A 55 -4.14 -14.51 -15.30
N ASP A 56 -2.86 -14.52 -15.71
CA ASP A 56 -1.83 -13.59 -15.26
C ASP A 56 -1.53 -12.47 -16.28
N SER A 57 -2.39 -12.26 -17.27
CA SER A 57 -2.18 -11.25 -18.32
C SER A 57 -2.79 -9.89 -17.94
N LEU A 58 -1.96 -8.86 -17.81
CA LEU A 58 -2.42 -7.46 -17.74
C LEU A 58 -2.94 -7.07 -19.13
N CYS A 59 -4.19 -6.58 -19.23
CA CYS A 59 -4.82 -6.27 -20.50
C CYS A 59 -5.30 -4.80 -20.55
N ASP A 60 -5.24 -4.22 -21.74
CA ASP A 60 -5.95 -2.98 -22.04
C ASP A 60 -7.33 -3.32 -22.60
N ILE A 61 -8.36 -2.60 -22.12
CA ILE A 61 -9.67 -2.61 -22.75
C ILE A 61 -9.65 -1.60 -23.89
N LYS A 62 -9.82 -2.08 -25.11
CA LYS A 62 -9.97 -1.26 -26.31
C LYS A 62 -11.44 -1.27 -26.73
N ILE A 63 -12.07 -0.10 -26.66
CA ILE A 63 -13.42 0.12 -27.17
C ILE A 63 -13.33 0.49 -28.65
N THR A 64 -13.85 -0.36 -29.52
CA THR A 64 -14.00 -0.13 -30.96
C THR A 64 -15.48 0.10 -31.28
N SER A 65 -15.86 1.33 -31.62
CA SER A 65 -17.21 1.61 -32.10
C SER A 65 -17.35 1.14 -33.55
N HIS A 66 -18.30 0.25 -33.80
CA HIS A 66 -18.74 -0.17 -35.12
C HIS A 66 -20.13 0.40 -35.35
N ASP A 67 -20.22 1.42 -36.21
CA ASP A 67 -21.44 2.23 -36.45
C ASP A 67 -22.02 2.90 -35.19
N ASN A 68 -22.91 3.89 -35.37
CA ASN A 68 -23.29 4.84 -34.32
C ASN A 68 -23.89 4.23 -33.03
N ASP A 69 -24.24 2.94 -33.00
CA ASP A 69 -25.00 2.32 -31.90
C ASP A 69 -24.34 1.06 -31.30
N THR A 70 -23.22 0.55 -31.83
CA THR A 70 -22.56 -0.66 -31.27
C THR A 70 -21.11 -0.41 -30.89
N GLN A 71 -20.80 -0.58 -29.61
CA GLN A 71 -19.43 -0.59 -29.09
C GLN A 71 -18.98 -2.04 -28.90
N GLU A 72 -17.93 -2.42 -29.62
CA GLU A 72 -17.23 -3.68 -29.40
C GLU A 72 -16.09 -3.45 -28.42
N LEU A 73 -15.95 -4.34 -27.46
CA LEU A 73 -14.89 -4.31 -26.45
C LEU A 73 -13.92 -5.43 -26.76
N SER A 74 -12.66 -5.09 -27.00
CA SER A 74 -11.60 -6.07 -27.20
C SER A 74 -10.56 -5.92 -26.10
N PHE A 75 -10.13 -7.06 -25.55
CA PHE A 75 -9.02 -7.12 -24.60
C PHE A 75 -7.74 -7.35 -25.38
N VAL A 76 -6.78 -6.45 -25.19
CA VAL A 76 -5.46 -6.55 -25.82
C VAL A 76 -4.44 -6.74 -24.69
N PRO A 77 -3.62 -7.82 -24.70
CA PRO A 77 -2.51 -7.92 -23.77
C PRO A 77 -1.69 -6.64 -23.79
N ILE A 78 -1.34 -6.13 -22.62
CA ILE A 78 -0.44 -4.99 -22.52
C ILE A 78 0.91 -5.44 -23.07
N SER A 79 1.35 -4.80 -24.16
CA SER A 79 2.65 -5.07 -24.77
C SER A 79 3.77 -4.93 -23.72
N GLU A 80 4.85 -5.70 -23.84
CA GLU A 80 6.01 -5.59 -22.94
C GLU A 80 6.49 -4.14 -22.78
N ASP A 81 6.57 -3.37 -23.86
CA ASP A 81 6.93 -1.94 -23.82
C ASP A 81 5.99 -1.10 -22.94
N ARG A 82 4.69 -1.43 -22.90
CA ARG A 82 3.70 -0.75 -22.06
C ARG A 82 3.73 -1.25 -20.63
N ALA A 83 3.93 -2.55 -20.42
CA ALA A 83 4.23 -3.08 -19.09
C ALA A 83 5.47 -2.38 -18.54
N ASP A 84 6.50 -2.20 -19.36
CA ASP A 84 7.70 -1.42 -19.06
C ASP A 84 7.39 0.07 -18.80
N ILE A 85 6.36 0.68 -19.40
CA ILE A 85 5.92 2.03 -19.05
C ILE A 85 5.27 2.09 -17.65
N PHE A 86 4.48 1.07 -17.30
CA PHE A 86 3.92 0.96 -15.94
C PHE A 86 5.00 0.59 -14.91
N MET A 87 6.02 -0.17 -15.32
CA MET A 87 7.04 -0.74 -14.46
C MET A 87 8.27 0.16 -14.34
N ARG A 88 8.68 0.84 -15.40
CA ARG A 88 9.72 1.87 -15.39
C ARG A 88 8.97 3.19 -15.36
N VAL A 89 8.88 3.78 -14.17
CA VAL A 89 8.37 5.13 -13.97
C VAL A 89 9.06 6.04 -14.99
N ARG A 90 8.40 6.32 -16.11
CA ARG A 90 8.80 7.41 -16.96
C ARG A 90 8.81 8.64 -16.07
N PRO A 91 9.87 9.45 -16.11
CA PRO A 91 9.91 10.67 -15.33
C PRO A 91 8.61 11.44 -15.48
N VAL A 92 7.91 11.59 -14.38
CA VAL A 92 6.60 12.23 -14.35
C VAL A 92 6.80 13.74 -14.35
N ALA A 93 6.18 14.44 -15.30
CA ALA A 93 6.38 15.89 -15.47
C ALA A 93 5.28 16.73 -14.82
N SER A 94 4.16 16.12 -14.42
CA SER A 94 3.01 16.82 -13.86
C SER A 94 2.19 15.95 -12.92
N ALA A 95 1.39 16.57 -12.06
CA ALA A 95 0.43 15.87 -11.21
C ALA A 95 -0.54 14.99 -12.00
N GLU A 96 -0.89 15.39 -13.22
CA GLU A 96 -1.78 14.63 -14.10
C GLU A 96 -1.09 13.37 -14.65
N ASP A 97 0.19 13.48 -15.03
CA ASP A 97 0.99 12.32 -15.42
C ASP A 97 1.12 11.34 -14.23
N TYR A 98 1.33 11.85 -13.01
CA TYR A 98 1.41 11.01 -11.81
C TYR A 98 0.12 10.22 -11.60
N ARG A 99 -1.03 10.89 -11.67
CA ARG A 99 -2.33 10.22 -11.56
C ARG A 99 -2.53 9.18 -12.66
N THR A 100 -2.23 9.56 -13.89
CA THR A 100 -2.49 8.74 -15.09
C THR A 100 -1.65 7.47 -15.11
N TYR A 101 -0.38 7.57 -14.74
CA TYR A 101 0.58 6.47 -14.89
C TYR A 101 0.90 5.80 -13.56
N VAL A 102 1.35 6.57 -12.56
CA VAL A 102 1.86 6.01 -11.29
C VAL A 102 0.72 5.57 -10.39
N LEU A 103 -0.16 6.49 -10.01
CA LEU A 103 -1.25 6.17 -9.08
C LEU A 103 -2.14 5.05 -9.63
N ARG A 104 -2.44 5.09 -10.93
CA ARG A 104 -3.19 4.04 -11.62
C ARG A 104 -2.49 2.67 -11.56
N ALA A 105 -1.19 2.63 -11.82
CA ALA A 105 -0.40 1.41 -11.72
C ALA A 105 -0.41 0.85 -10.29
N LEU A 106 -0.27 1.71 -9.29
CA LEU A 106 -0.31 1.32 -7.88
C LEU A 106 -1.69 0.78 -7.49
N VAL A 107 -2.79 1.45 -7.88
CA VAL A 107 -4.16 0.96 -7.63
C VAL A 107 -4.37 -0.42 -8.25
N MET A 108 -4.00 -0.58 -9.51
CA MET A 108 -4.13 -1.86 -10.21
C MET A 108 -3.29 -2.96 -9.56
N GLY A 109 -2.02 -2.66 -9.29
CA GLY A 109 -1.11 -3.57 -8.62
C GLY A 109 -1.66 -3.99 -7.26
N SER A 110 -2.09 -3.05 -6.43
CA SER A 110 -2.64 -3.33 -5.10
C SER A 110 -3.86 -4.25 -5.16
N ARG A 111 -4.80 -3.99 -6.08
CA ARG A 111 -5.97 -4.85 -6.25
C ARG A 111 -5.63 -6.22 -6.84
N ALA A 112 -4.69 -6.29 -7.78
CA ALA A 112 -4.20 -7.56 -8.33
C ALA A 112 -3.56 -8.41 -7.22
N LEU A 113 -2.74 -7.78 -6.39
CA LEU A 113 -2.10 -8.38 -5.24
C LEU A 113 -3.16 -8.91 -4.25
N GLU A 114 -4.11 -8.06 -3.87
CA GLU A 114 -5.21 -8.44 -2.98
C GLU A 114 -6.05 -9.60 -3.54
N TYR A 115 -6.37 -9.57 -4.83
CA TYR A 115 -7.07 -10.67 -5.49
C TYR A 115 -6.22 -11.95 -5.44
N ALA A 116 -4.94 -11.88 -5.79
CA ALA A 116 -4.04 -13.03 -5.74
C ALA A 116 -4.02 -13.66 -4.34
N PHE A 117 -4.04 -12.86 -3.27
CA PHE A 117 -4.05 -13.36 -1.88
C PHE A 117 -5.41 -13.83 -1.37
N SER A 118 -6.48 -13.23 -1.88
CA SER A 118 -7.84 -13.66 -1.56
C SER A 118 -8.34 -14.74 -2.51
N SER A 119 -7.57 -15.18 -3.51
CA SER A 119 -7.98 -16.24 -4.44
C SER A 119 -7.33 -17.56 -4.11
N ALA A 120 -8.08 -18.65 -4.32
CA ALA A 120 -7.59 -20.00 -4.26
C ALA A 120 -8.14 -20.78 -5.45
N THR A 121 -7.38 -21.76 -5.94
CA THR A 121 -7.84 -22.68 -6.99
C THR A 121 -8.14 -24.04 -6.38
N VAL A 122 -9.32 -24.58 -6.65
CA VAL A 122 -9.70 -25.93 -6.22
C VAL A 122 -8.89 -26.95 -7.00
N ILE A 123 -7.92 -27.60 -6.35
CA ILE A 123 -7.08 -28.62 -6.98
C ILE A 123 -7.61 -30.04 -6.75
N GLY A 124 -8.56 -30.24 -5.84
CA GLY A 124 -9.25 -31.52 -5.70
C GLY A 124 -10.41 -31.47 -4.72
N VAL A 125 -11.48 -32.19 -5.03
CA VAL A 125 -12.57 -32.49 -4.07
C VAL A 125 -12.25 -33.84 -3.44
N LEU A 126 -11.93 -33.85 -2.15
CA LEU A 126 -11.50 -35.07 -1.46
C LEU A 126 -12.69 -35.92 -1.03
N ASN A 127 -13.77 -35.27 -0.59
CA ASN A 127 -15.06 -35.85 -0.24
C ASN A 127 -16.14 -34.75 -0.22
N GLU A 128 -17.38 -35.07 0.17
CA GLU A 128 -18.50 -34.11 0.19
C GLU A 128 -18.30 -32.91 1.13
N GLU A 129 -17.40 -33.03 2.10
CA GLU A 129 -17.13 -32.01 3.11
C GLU A 129 -15.79 -31.31 2.94
N SER A 130 -14.87 -31.88 2.16
CA SER A 130 -13.46 -31.48 2.17
C SER A 130 -12.94 -31.20 0.78
N VAL A 131 -12.35 -30.02 0.62
CA VAL A 131 -11.73 -29.54 -0.62
C VAL A 131 -10.27 -29.23 -0.39
N LYS A 132 -9.43 -29.64 -1.35
CA LYS A 132 -8.02 -29.25 -1.42
C LYS A 132 -7.88 -28.07 -2.37
N VAL A 133 -7.28 -27.00 -1.88
CA VAL A 133 -7.09 -25.75 -2.63
C VAL A 133 -5.60 -25.43 -2.76
N SER A 134 -5.24 -24.82 -3.89
CA SER A 134 -3.94 -24.19 -4.10
C SER A 134 -4.07 -22.69 -3.89
N LEU A 135 -3.07 -22.10 -3.25
CA LEU A 135 -3.02 -20.71 -2.83
C LEU A 135 -1.70 -20.10 -3.30
N THR A 136 -1.71 -18.80 -3.57
CA THR A 136 -0.48 -18.03 -3.86
C THR A 136 0.39 -17.85 -2.62
N SER A 137 -0.24 -17.80 -1.44
CA SER A 137 0.40 -17.97 -0.15
C SER A 137 -0.61 -18.61 0.81
N CYS A 138 -0.17 -19.42 1.76
CA CYS A 138 -1.06 -19.95 2.79
C CYS A 138 -1.04 -19.06 4.04
N PRO A 139 -2.01 -18.15 4.24
CA PRO A 139 -2.07 -17.31 5.43
C PRO A 139 -2.68 -18.05 6.64
N PHE A 140 -3.04 -19.32 6.48
CA PHE A 140 -3.88 -20.03 7.43
C PHE A 140 -3.06 -20.83 8.44
N SER A 141 -3.50 -20.80 9.69
CA SER A 141 -3.12 -21.80 10.68
C SER A 141 -4.13 -22.96 10.67
N PRO A 142 -3.70 -24.20 10.98
CA PRO A 142 -4.65 -25.28 11.23
C PRO A 142 -5.69 -24.84 12.26
N THR A 143 -6.94 -25.25 12.06
CA THR A 143 -8.14 -24.89 12.85
C THR A 143 -8.72 -23.49 12.65
N ASP A 144 -8.08 -22.63 11.86
CA ASP A 144 -8.69 -21.34 11.49
C ASP A 144 -10.06 -21.56 10.83
N SER A 145 -11.02 -20.67 11.15
CA SER A 145 -12.28 -20.59 10.42
C SER A 145 -12.14 -19.62 9.27
N VAL A 146 -12.52 -20.06 8.07
CA VAL A 146 -12.43 -19.29 6.84
C VAL A 146 -13.77 -19.22 6.11
N PHE A 147 -14.14 -18.03 5.65
CA PHE A 147 -15.30 -17.83 4.79
C PHE A 147 -14.82 -17.81 3.36
N LEU A 148 -15.50 -18.52 2.48
CA LEU A 148 -15.15 -18.66 1.07
C LEU A 148 -16.36 -18.26 0.22
N ARG A 149 -16.10 -17.74 -0.97
CA ARG A 149 -17.09 -17.40 -2.00
C ARG A 149 -16.74 -18.12 -3.30
N THR A 150 -17.69 -18.83 -3.89
CA THR A 150 -17.50 -19.49 -5.19
C THR A 150 -17.67 -18.51 -6.36
N GLU A 151 -17.30 -18.91 -7.58
CA GLU A 151 -17.57 -18.13 -8.81
C GLU A 151 -19.07 -17.85 -9.02
N SER A 152 -19.94 -18.70 -8.46
CA SER A 152 -21.40 -18.53 -8.47
C SER A 152 -21.91 -17.65 -7.32
N ALA A 153 -21.01 -16.96 -6.61
CA ALA A 153 -21.26 -16.11 -5.45
C ALA A 153 -21.85 -16.82 -4.22
N GLU A 154 -21.79 -18.15 -4.14
CA GLU A 154 -22.20 -18.89 -2.95
C GLU A 154 -21.16 -18.71 -1.84
N ILE A 155 -21.60 -18.28 -0.66
CA ILE A 155 -20.73 -18.05 0.51
C ILE A 155 -20.89 -19.21 1.49
N PHE A 156 -19.77 -19.75 1.97
CA PHE A 156 -19.76 -20.87 2.91
C PHE A 156 -18.55 -20.81 3.85
N GLU A 157 -18.71 -21.37 5.04
CA GLU A 157 -17.68 -21.39 6.08
C GLU A 157 -16.96 -22.75 6.09
N CYS A 158 -15.64 -22.70 6.19
CA CYS A 158 -14.74 -23.85 6.26
C CYS A 158 -13.84 -23.75 7.49
N THR A 159 -13.43 -24.89 8.01
CA THR A 159 -12.31 -25.00 8.95
C THR A 159 -11.08 -25.48 8.19
N VAL A 160 -9.93 -24.86 8.44
CA VAL A 160 -8.65 -25.27 7.87
C VAL A 160 -8.20 -26.55 8.58
N VAL A 161 -8.15 -27.67 7.86
CA VAL A 161 -7.72 -28.97 8.39
C VAL A 161 -6.21 -29.11 8.33
N GLU A 162 -5.64 -28.74 7.19
CA GLU A 162 -4.20 -28.79 6.92
C GLU A 162 -3.82 -27.56 6.11
N ALA A 163 -2.68 -26.95 6.46
CA ALA A 163 -2.11 -25.79 5.79
C ALA A 163 -0.64 -26.07 5.49
N LEU A 164 -0.32 -26.16 4.20
CA LEU A 164 1.04 -26.22 3.65
C LEU A 164 1.31 -24.92 2.88
N GLU A 165 2.58 -24.64 2.57
CA GLU A 165 3.04 -23.36 2.01
C GLU A 165 2.15 -22.78 0.89
N TYR A 166 1.69 -23.63 -0.04
CA TYR A 166 0.86 -23.24 -1.19
C TYR A 166 -0.43 -24.06 -1.35
N THR A 167 -0.79 -24.88 -0.35
CA THR A 167 -2.01 -25.69 -0.42
C THR A 167 -2.68 -25.80 0.93
N ALA A 168 -4.00 -25.78 0.97
CA ALA A 168 -4.77 -26.06 2.18
C ALA A 168 -5.82 -27.13 1.92
N ILE A 169 -6.13 -27.91 2.95
CA ILE A 169 -7.32 -28.75 2.99
C ILE A 169 -8.35 -28.03 3.87
N LEU A 170 -9.49 -27.72 3.27
CA LEU A 170 -10.58 -26.98 3.90
C LEU A 170 -11.75 -27.93 4.08
N ARG A 171 -12.33 -27.97 5.27
CA ARG A 171 -13.54 -28.74 5.57
C ARG A 171 -14.72 -27.82 5.81
N THR A 172 -15.78 -27.95 5.04
CA THR A 172 -17.01 -27.16 5.18
C THR A 172 -17.69 -27.44 6.51
N ARG A 173 -18.09 -26.40 7.24
CA ARG A 173 -18.79 -26.56 8.53
C ARG A 173 -20.25 -27.01 8.39
N ALA A 174 -20.86 -26.72 7.25
CA ALA A 174 -22.25 -27.12 6.96
C ALA A 174 -22.41 -28.63 6.65
N GLY A 175 -21.32 -29.41 6.61
CA GLY A 175 -21.34 -30.85 6.30
C GLY A 175 -21.58 -31.19 4.83
N LYS A 176 -21.80 -30.20 3.95
CA LYS A 176 -21.79 -30.41 2.50
C LYS A 176 -21.29 -29.17 1.79
N GLN A 177 -20.40 -29.36 0.83
CA GLN A 177 -19.88 -28.28 0.00
C GLN A 177 -20.91 -27.79 -1.04
N PRO A 178 -20.87 -26.50 -1.43
CA PRO A 178 -21.66 -25.98 -2.55
C PRO A 178 -21.46 -26.79 -3.83
N ALA A 179 -22.54 -26.97 -4.60
CA ALA A 179 -22.51 -27.75 -5.84
C ALA A 179 -21.64 -27.10 -6.94
N SER A 180 -21.37 -25.79 -6.85
CA SER A 180 -20.48 -25.08 -7.77
C SER A 180 -19.00 -25.39 -7.58
N ILE A 181 -18.61 -26.01 -6.46
CA ILE A 181 -17.21 -26.40 -6.20
C ILE A 181 -16.85 -27.61 -7.04
N SER A 182 -15.87 -27.42 -7.93
CA SER A 182 -15.33 -28.48 -8.77
C SER A 182 -13.84 -28.22 -9.06
N HIS A 183 -13.17 -29.24 -9.59
CA HIS A 183 -11.74 -29.16 -9.93
C HIS A 183 -11.46 -27.98 -10.89
N CYS A 184 -10.34 -27.29 -10.66
CA CYS A 184 -9.88 -26.10 -11.39
C CYS A 184 -10.78 -24.86 -11.27
N LYS A 185 -11.75 -24.83 -10.35
CA LYS A 185 -12.55 -23.62 -10.10
C LYS A 185 -11.85 -22.67 -9.13
N SER A 186 -11.99 -21.37 -9.38
CA SER A 186 -11.52 -20.34 -8.47
C SER A 186 -12.51 -20.17 -7.31
N ILE A 187 -11.99 -19.91 -6.13
CA ILE A 187 -12.76 -19.52 -4.95
C ILE A 187 -12.07 -18.33 -4.31
N GLN A 188 -12.87 -17.42 -3.76
CA GLN A 188 -12.39 -16.25 -3.05
C GLN A 188 -12.47 -16.49 -1.54
N ILE A 189 -11.38 -16.29 -0.83
CA ILE A 189 -11.29 -16.26 0.61
C ILE A 189 -11.79 -14.89 1.09
N LEU A 190 -12.86 -14.91 1.89
CA LEU A 190 -13.46 -13.74 2.51
C LEU A 190 -13.00 -13.54 3.96
N SER A 191 -12.50 -14.58 4.63
CA SER A 191 -12.08 -14.48 6.05
C SER A 191 -10.69 -13.89 6.21
N LYS A 192 -10.59 -12.90 7.12
CA LYS A 192 -9.34 -12.23 7.47
C LYS A 192 -8.59 -11.69 6.25
N ALA A 193 -9.31 -11.20 5.23
CA ALA A 193 -8.89 -9.94 4.67
C ALA A 193 -8.98 -8.96 5.85
N GLU A 194 -7.91 -8.86 6.64
CA GLU A 194 -7.58 -7.56 7.21
C GLU A 194 -7.51 -6.67 5.98
N ASP A 195 -8.64 -6.01 5.68
CA ASP A 195 -8.85 -5.21 4.48
C ASP A 195 -7.56 -4.46 4.24
N THR A 196 -6.88 -4.77 3.14
CA THR A 196 -5.67 -4.02 2.79
C THR A 196 -6.15 -2.62 2.47
N VAL A 197 -6.20 -1.76 3.48
CA VAL A 197 -6.90 -0.47 3.40
C VAL A 197 -6.37 0.38 2.25
N ILE A 198 -5.13 0.09 1.83
CA ILE A 198 -4.45 0.70 0.68
C ILE A 198 -5.22 0.52 -0.64
N SER A 199 -5.76 -0.68 -0.94
CA SER A 199 -6.47 -0.94 -2.20
C SER A 199 -7.81 -0.21 -2.30
N ASP A 200 -8.39 0.15 -1.15
CA ASP A 200 -9.59 0.97 -1.03
C ASP A 200 -9.28 2.47 -0.99
N ILE A 201 -8.16 2.86 -0.38
CA ILE A 201 -7.78 4.26 -0.19
C ILE A 201 -7.23 4.88 -1.45
N LEU A 202 -6.28 4.22 -2.13
CA LEU A 202 -5.65 4.80 -3.32
C LEU A 202 -6.65 5.20 -4.41
N PRO A 203 -7.71 4.41 -4.69
CA PRO A 203 -8.77 4.85 -5.57
C PRO A 203 -9.36 6.21 -5.17
N LEU A 204 -9.66 6.46 -3.90
CA LEU A 204 -10.29 7.73 -3.49
C LEU A 204 -9.51 8.97 -3.97
N PHE A 205 -8.19 8.88 -4.04
CA PHE A 205 -7.34 9.99 -4.49
C PHE A 205 -7.21 10.14 -6.01
N TYR A 206 -7.60 9.12 -6.78
CA TYR A 206 -7.54 9.16 -8.23
C TYR A 206 -8.59 10.11 -8.82
N THR A 207 -9.79 10.21 -8.21
CA THR A 207 -10.90 10.99 -8.78
C THR A 207 -11.15 12.34 -8.14
N THR A 208 -10.94 12.49 -6.83
CA THR A 208 -11.52 13.62 -6.10
C THR A 208 -10.50 14.52 -5.39
N CYS A 209 -9.27 14.04 -5.16
CA CYS A 209 -8.33 14.73 -4.30
C CYS A 209 -7.22 15.44 -5.09
N PRO A 210 -6.99 16.75 -4.91
CA PRO A 210 -5.84 17.44 -5.48
C PRO A 210 -4.53 16.81 -4.99
N VAL A 211 -3.53 16.77 -5.88
CA VAL A 211 -2.18 16.32 -5.52
C VAL A 211 -1.42 17.51 -4.95
N GLU A 212 -1.52 17.71 -3.63
CA GLU A 212 -0.95 18.87 -2.95
C GLU A 212 0.56 18.76 -2.73
N ASN A 213 1.08 17.55 -2.45
CA ASN A 213 2.51 17.33 -2.20
C ASN A 213 3.29 17.03 -3.49
N TRP A 214 3.12 17.87 -4.52
CA TRP A 214 3.78 17.65 -5.80
C TRP A 214 5.29 17.65 -5.69
N ASN A 215 5.88 18.51 -4.84
CA ASN A 215 7.33 18.57 -4.62
C ASN A 215 7.92 17.21 -4.21
N LEU A 216 7.28 16.49 -3.28
CA LEU A 216 7.74 15.15 -2.90
C LEU A 216 7.57 14.14 -4.04
N LEU A 217 6.40 14.13 -4.68
CA LEU A 217 6.11 13.18 -5.76
C LEU A 217 7.00 13.41 -6.99
N GLU A 218 7.34 14.65 -7.31
CA GLU A 218 8.30 15.00 -8.34
C GLU A 218 9.70 14.49 -8.00
N ARG A 219 10.14 14.56 -6.74
CA ARG A 219 11.43 13.96 -6.34
C ARG A 219 11.41 12.44 -6.43
N LEU A 220 10.28 11.79 -6.11
CA LEU A 220 10.14 10.32 -6.19
C LEU A 220 10.01 9.82 -7.62
N TYR A 221 9.26 10.52 -8.47
CA TYR A 221 8.81 10.01 -9.76
C TYR A 221 9.26 10.85 -10.96
N GLY A 222 9.71 12.07 -10.74
CA GLY A 222 10.23 12.97 -11.75
C GLY A 222 11.60 12.57 -12.28
N LYS A 223 12.18 13.48 -13.06
CA LYS A 223 13.52 13.30 -13.61
C LYS A 223 14.54 13.33 -12.46
N PRO A 224 15.57 12.47 -12.49
CA PRO A 224 16.73 12.69 -11.64
C PRO A 224 17.25 14.11 -11.91
N ASP A 225 17.34 14.93 -10.88
CA ASP A 225 17.97 16.23 -10.97
C ASP A 225 19.46 15.98 -10.78
N ASP A 226 20.28 16.54 -11.66
CA ASP A 226 21.73 16.45 -11.54
C ASP A 226 22.24 17.22 -10.30
N THR A 227 21.40 18.06 -9.70
CA THR A 227 21.69 18.84 -8.50
C THR A 227 20.83 18.37 -7.32
N VAL A 228 21.28 17.32 -6.64
CA VAL A 228 20.85 17.09 -5.26
C VAL A 228 21.50 18.18 -4.43
N ASP A 229 20.74 19.22 -4.11
CA ASP A 229 21.20 20.25 -3.16
C ASP A 229 21.65 19.56 -1.89
N THR A 230 22.94 19.67 -1.58
CA THR A 230 23.51 19.14 -0.35
C THR A 230 22.87 19.90 0.80
N VAL A 231 21.88 19.28 1.44
CA VAL A 231 21.26 19.82 2.65
C VAL A 231 22.38 19.94 3.68
N SER A 232 22.71 21.18 4.06
CA SER A 232 23.78 21.46 5.02
C SER A 232 23.49 20.72 6.33
N SER A 233 24.42 19.87 6.75
CA SER A 233 24.32 19.17 8.02
C SER A 233 24.20 20.18 9.17
N PRO A 234 23.26 20.00 10.10
CA PRO A 234 23.12 20.93 11.21
C PRO A 234 24.38 20.92 12.08
N THR A 235 24.79 22.11 12.53
CA THR A 235 26.02 22.33 13.29
C THR A 235 25.94 21.91 14.76
N SER A 236 24.75 21.58 15.29
CA SER A 236 24.57 21.20 16.69
C SER A 236 23.83 19.87 16.85
N THR A 237 24.45 18.91 17.53
CA THR A 237 23.81 17.67 17.97
C THR A 237 22.74 18.00 19.03
N PRO A 238 21.48 17.58 18.85
CA PRO A 238 20.46 17.79 19.86
C PRO A 238 20.78 16.99 21.14
N LEU A 239 20.61 17.63 22.29
CA LEU A 239 20.67 16.96 23.60
C LEU A 239 19.32 16.31 23.88
N ILE A 240 19.31 15.01 24.13
CA ILE A 240 18.10 14.22 24.39
C ILE A 240 18.17 13.69 25.81
N HIS A 241 17.21 14.05 26.65
CA HIS A 241 17.13 13.56 28.02
C HIS A 241 16.37 12.23 28.10
N LEU A 242 16.81 11.34 28.97
CA LEU A 242 16.05 10.14 29.33
C LEU A 242 14.94 10.51 30.33
N SER A 243 13.81 9.78 30.30
CA SER A 243 12.66 10.06 31.16
C SER A 243 12.94 9.83 32.66
N GLU A 244 13.89 8.94 33.00
CA GLU A 244 14.21 8.56 34.38
C GLU A 244 15.37 9.35 35.02
N GLY A 245 15.88 10.42 34.41
CA GLY A 245 16.90 11.25 35.07
C GLY A 245 17.63 12.27 34.20
N LYS A 246 18.76 12.78 34.72
CA LYS A 246 19.62 13.77 34.02
C LYS A 246 20.51 13.15 32.94
N THR A 247 20.43 11.85 32.70
CA THR A 247 21.26 11.17 31.70
C THR A 247 20.88 11.65 30.31
N ILE A 248 21.88 12.04 29.54
CA ILE A 248 21.73 12.47 28.15
C ILE A 248 22.00 11.27 27.25
N LEU A 249 21.04 10.94 26.39
CA LEU A 249 21.26 10.02 25.29
C LEU A 249 22.19 10.69 24.28
N LYS A 250 23.40 10.15 24.16
CA LYS A 250 24.38 10.60 23.16
C LYS A 250 24.16 9.84 21.86
N LEU A 251 23.72 10.55 20.83
CA LEU A 251 23.63 10.03 19.47
C LEU A 251 25.03 9.99 18.84
N ASN A 252 25.27 9.03 17.95
CA ASN A 252 26.43 9.09 17.05
C ASN A 252 26.23 10.12 15.93
N GLU A 253 27.22 10.28 15.07
CA GLU A 253 27.20 11.29 14.00
C GLU A 253 26.04 11.08 13.03
N GLU A 254 25.81 9.87 12.55
CA GLU A 254 24.77 9.58 11.55
C GLU A 254 23.36 9.66 12.15
N GLN A 255 23.18 9.25 13.40
CA GLN A 255 21.91 9.43 14.12
C GLN A 255 21.63 10.92 14.36
N ALA A 256 22.64 11.70 14.73
CA ALA A 256 22.53 13.14 14.90
C ALA A 256 22.19 13.84 13.59
N GLU A 257 22.80 13.41 12.47
CA GLU A 257 22.49 13.88 11.13
C GLU A 257 21.03 13.62 10.77
N ALA A 258 20.54 12.38 10.96
CA ALA A 258 19.16 12.02 10.69
C ALA A 258 18.15 12.85 11.51
N VAL A 259 18.39 13.02 12.81
CA VAL A 259 17.56 13.88 13.68
C VAL A 259 17.65 15.34 13.25
N GLY A 260 18.80 15.77 12.77
CA GLY A 260 19.02 17.07 12.16
C GLY A 260 18.12 17.32 10.96
N LEU A 261 18.15 16.41 9.97
CA LEU A 261 17.31 16.46 8.78
C LEU A 261 15.81 16.44 9.12
N TYR A 262 15.41 15.68 10.15
CA TYR A 262 14.03 15.63 10.62
C TYR A 262 13.51 16.97 11.16
N ASN A 263 14.39 17.75 11.79
CA ASN A 263 14.05 19.06 12.33
C ASN A 263 14.13 20.19 11.30
N ASN A 264 14.60 19.91 10.08
CA ASN A 264 14.55 20.88 8.99
C ASN A 264 13.11 21.15 8.53
N SER A 265 12.93 22.24 7.80
CA SER A 265 11.65 22.56 7.18
C SER A 265 11.28 21.50 6.12
N PRO A 266 10.01 21.03 6.06
CA PRO A 266 9.54 20.14 5.00
C PRO A 266 9.76 20.69 3.60
N ALA A 267 9.79 22.02 3.44
CA ALA A 267 10.07 22.65 2.16
C ALA A 267 11.49 22.36 1.64
N ALA A 268 12.48 22.27 2.55
CA ALA A 268 13.87 21.97 2.20
C ALA A 268 14.10 20.48 1.98
N CYS A 269 13.50 19.64 2.83
CA CYS A 269 13.63 18.19 2.80
C CYS A 269 12.25 17.55 2.99
N PRO A 270 11.45 17.37 1.93
CA PRO A 270 10.09 16.83 2.07
C PRO A 270 10.08 15.35 2.46
N ALA A 271 11.16 14.62 2.14
CA ALA A 271 11.38 13.28 2.65
C ALA A 271 12.86 12.92 2.66
N PHE A 272 13.22 11.91 3.46
CA PHE A 272 14.53 11.26 3.41
C PHE A 272 14.45 9.83 3.97
N ALA A 273 15.46 9.03 3.70
CA ALA A 273 15.59 7.68 4.25
C ALA A 273 16.69 7.61 5.32
N VAL A 274 16.50 6.71 6.28
CA VAL A 274 17.52 6.27 7.23
C VAL A 274 17.69 4.77 7.06
N GLU A 275 18.88 4.36 6.65
CA GLU A 275 19.25 2.96 6.49
C GLU A 275 20.19 2.52 7.59
N GLY A 276 20.10 1.27 8.00
CA GLY A 276 21.14 0.66 8.81
C GLY A 276 20.92 -0.83 9.00
N PRO A 277 21.97 -1.59 9.34
CA PRO A 277 21.85 -3.01 9.65
C PRO A 277 21.05 -3.25 10.94
N ARG A 278 20.68 -4.50 11.21
CA ARG A 278 20.11 -4.88 12.51
C ARG A 278 21.04 -4.46 13.66
N GLY A 279 20.46 -3.82 14.69
CA GLY A 279 21.21 -3.35 15.86
C GLY A 279 21.82 -1.95 15.73
N SER A 280 21.65 -1.24 14.60
CA SER A 280 22.20 0.11 14.41
C SER A 280 21.45 1.24 15.13
N GLY A 281 20.44 0.92 15.94
CA GLY A 281 19.65 1.90 16.66
C GLY A 281 18.56 2.61 15.86
N LYS A 282 18.14 2.08 14.70
CA LYS A 282 17.05 2.62 13.84
C LYS A 282 15.82 3.11 14.61
N THR A 283 15.19 2.23 15.39
CA THR A 283 14.01 2.55 16.21
C THR A 283 14.31 3.60 17.27
N SER A 284 15.52 3.59 17.86
CA SER A 284 15.96 4.63 18.80
C SER A 284 16.14 5.98 18.10
N THR A 285 16.62 6.00 16.86
CA THR A 285 16.69 7.20 16.02
C THR A 285 15.30 7.77 15.74
N ALA A 286 14.31 6.90 15.44
CA ALA A 286 12.91 7.31 15.27
C ALA A 286 12.35 7.96 16.56
N ALA A 287 12.61 7.35 17.71
CA ALA A 287 12.19 7.90 19.00
C ALA A 287 12.91 9.24 19.32
N ALA A 288 14.20 9.34 18.99
CA ALA A 288 14.98 10.57 19.14
C ALA A 288 14.44 11.71 18.26
N MET A 289 14.02 11.42 17.02
CA MET A 289 13.31 12.37 16.15
C MET A 289 12.04 12.87 16.85
N ALA A 290 11.21 11.96 17.37
CA ALA A 290 9.97 12.31 18.05
C ALA A 290 10.17 13.20 19.30
N ALA A 291 11.18 12.88 20.11
CA ALA A 291 11.52 13.64 21.31
C ALA A 291 12.09 15.03 21.01
N THR A 292 12.93 15.14 19.98
CA THR A 292 13.63 16.39 19.66
C THR A 292 12.88 17.32 18.74
N PHE A 293 11.74 16.88 18.19
CA PHE A 293 10.94 17.68 17.28
C PHE A 293 10.71 19.08 17.83
N ARG A 294 11.06 20.11 17.06
CA ARG A 294 10.89 21.52 17.46
C ARG A 294 9.71 22.22 16.79
N GLY A 295 9.11 21.57 15.80
CA GLY A 295 7.99 22.13 15.05
C GLY A 295 6.67 22.05 15.80
N GLU A 296 5.67 22.67 15.19
CA GLU A 296 4.26 22.55 15.59
C GLU A 296 3.57 21.41 14.82
N GLY A 297 2.42 20.99 15.34
CA GLY A 297 1.59 19.94 14.73
C GLY A 297 1.75 18.57 15.38
N LEU A 298 1.20 17.58 14.70
CA LEU A 298 1.13 16.19 15.11
C LEU A 298 2.22 15.39 14.40
N GLN A 299 2.92 14.56 15.19
CA GLN A 299 3.86 13.56 14.68
C GLN A 299 3.17 12.21 14.63
N VAL A 300 3.27 11.51 13.50
CA VAL A 300 2.74 10.15 13.34
C VAL A 300 3.91 9.19 13.09
N LEU A 301 4.09 8.24 14.00
CA LEU A 301 5.07 7.18 13.88
C LEU A 301 4.35 5.90 13.46
N LEU A 302 4.70 5.41 12.28
CA LEU A 302 4.08 4.26 11.64
C LEU A 302 5.05 3.09 11.58
N ALA A 303 4.52 1.88 11.57
CA ALA A 303 5.25 0.71 11.10
C ALA A 303 4.31 -0.24 10.37
N PRO A 304 4.80 -1.06 9.42
CA PRO A 304 3.94 -2.04 8.74
C PRO A 304 3.32 -3.09 9.67
N ALA A 305 3.98 -3.42 10.79
CA ALA A 305 3.54 -4.44 11.73
C ALA A 305 3.39 -3.89 13.17
N ASP A 306 2.39 -4.37 13.90
CA ASP A 306 2.08 -3.92 15.26
C ASP A 306 3.24 -4.14 16.26
N ASP A 307 4.02 -5.21 16.10
CA ASP A 307 5.20 -5.47 16.95
C ASP A 307 6.25 -4.34 16.83
N ALA A 308 6.45 -3.81 15.62
CA ALA A 308 7.36 -2.69 15.40
C ALA A 308 6.82 -1.39 16.03
N VAL A 309 5.50 -1.19 16.00
CA VAL A 309 4.82 -0.07 16.69
C VAL A 309 5.06 -0.15 18.19
N LEU A 310 4.93 -1.34 18.79
CA LEU A 310 5.21 -1.56 20.21
C LEU A 310 6.67 -1.22 20.55
N MET A 311 7.63 -1.63 19.71
CA MET A 311 9.06 -1.32 19.91
C MET A 311 9.35 0.18 19.83
N MET A 312 8.68 0.92 18.94
CA MET A 312 8.74 2.37 18.90
C MET A 312 8.16 2.99 20.18
N ALA A 313 6.99 2.52 20.65
CA ALA A 313 6.37 3.01 21.88
C ALA A 313 7.28 2.82 23.10
N LEU A 314 7.89 1.63 23.22
CA LEU A 314 8.86 1.33 24.29
C LEU A 314 10.11 2.22 24.21
N SER A 315 10.58 2.53 23.00
CA SER A 315 11.71 3.44 22.79
C SER A 315 11.36 4.88 23.17
N ILE A 316 10.17 5.37 22.79
CA ILE A 316 9.69 6.70 23.15
C ILE A 316 9.53 6.85 24.66
N LYS A 317 8.98 5.84 25.35
CA LYS A 317 8.76 5.87 26.81
C LYS A 317 10.06 6.11 27.61
N LYS A 318 11.22 5.75 27.05
CA LYS A 318 12.54 5.96 27.67
C LYS A 318 13.07 7.38 27.51
N LEU A 319 12.49 8.17 26.61
CA LEU A 319 12.93 9.52 26.31
C LEU A 319 11.99 10.56 26.95
N ASP A 320 12.56 11.70 27.29
CA ASP A 320 11.77 12.88 27.63
C ASP A 320 11.23 13.52 26.34
N VAL A 321 9.92 13.40 26.13
CA VAL A 321 9.20 14.01 25.00
C VAL A 321 8.57 15.36 25.36
N GLY A 322 8.90 15.91 26.54
CA GLY A 322 8.31 17.11 27.11
C GLY A 322 6.83 16.93 27.43
N ASP A 323 6.03 17.99 27.21
CA ASP A 323 4.59 17.99 27.49
C ASP A 323 3.75 17.26 26.41
N ARG A 324 4.39 16.57 25.46
CA ARG A 324 3.70 15.91 24.36
C ARG A 324 2.98 14.66 24.83
N LYS A 325 1.69 14.62 24.52
CA LYS A 325 0.84 13.46 24.78
C LYS A 325 1.02 12.44 23.67
N VAL A 326 1.31 11.21 24.08
CA VAL A 326 1.55 10.06 23.20
C VAL A 326 0.32 9.14 23.24
N ILE A 327 -0.17 8.71 22.07
CA ILE A 327 -1.20 7.68 21.95
C ILE A 327 -0.75 6.59 20.98
N GLN A 328 -1.09 5.34 21.28
CA GLN A 328 -0.91 4.21 20.38
C GLN A 328 -2.29 3.73 19.88
N ILE A 329 -2.49 3.73 18.56
CA ILE A 329 -3.66 3.17 17.90
C ILE A 329 -3.34 1.71 17.57
N SER A 330 -4.13 0.78 18.09
CA SER A 330 -4.01 -0.64 17.76
C SER A 330 -5.11 -1.09 16.81
N SER A 331 -4.76 -2.01 15.91
CA SER A 331 -5.64 -2.66 14.95
C SER A 331 -6.80 -3.40 15.66
N ILE A 332 -6.50 -4.04 16.79
CA ILE A 332 -7.42 -4.89 17.57
C ILE A 332 -8.41 -4.04 18.39
N ALA A 333 -7.98 -2.93 19.01
CA ALA A 333 -8.88 -2.11 19.83
C ALA A 333 -9.95 -1.42 18.99
N SER A 334 -9.63 -1.06 17.75
CA SER A 334 -10.55 -0.40 16.82
C SER A 334 -11.74 -1.30 16.43
N ALA A 335 -11.57 -2.63 16.45
CA ALA A 335 -12.63 -3.57 16.10
C ALA A 335 -13.48 -4.01 17.30
N ALA A 336 -12.95 -3.92 18.53
CA ALA A 336 -13.57 -4.52 19.71
C ALA A 336 -14.31 -3.53 20.63
N HIS A 337 -14.07 -2.21 20.50
CA HIS A 337 -14.60 -1.21 21.45
C HIS A 337 -15.50 -0.18 20.76
N GLY A 338 -16.75 -0.56 20.50
CA GLY A 338 -17.85 0.40 20.43
C GLY A 338 -18.37 0.64 21.84
N HIS A 339 -18.09 1.82 22.44
CA HIS A 339 -18.67 2.39 23.67
C HIS A 339 -17.73 2.85 24.80
N GLU A 340 -16.44 3.10 24.56
CA GLU A 340 -15.71 4.02 25.46
C GLU A 340 -15.77 5.45 24.89
N ASP A 341 -16.95 6.09 24.99
CA ASP A 341 -17.21 7.52 24.69
C ASP A 341 -16.55 8.48 25.71
N GLY A 342 -15.42 8.06 26.30
CA GLY A 342 -14.68 8.75 27.33
C GLY A 342 -13.69 9.76 26.77
N GLN A 343 -14.19 10.95 26.43
CA GLN A 343 -13.46 12.23 26.52
C GLN A 343 -12.07 12.31 25.83
N PHE A 344 -12.02 11.97 24.54
CA PHE A 344 -10.86 12.28 23.67
C PHE A 344 -10.79 13.76 23.25
N SER A 345 -11.14 14.71 24.13
CA SER A 345 -11.04 16.15 23.83
C SER A 345 -9.60 16.67 23.85
N GLN A 346 -8.63 15.77 24.01
CA GLN A 346 -7.26 16.10 24.31
C GLN A 346 -6.40 15.98 23.04
N LYS A 347 -5.78 17.09 22.66
CA LYS A 347 -4.85 17.14 21.52
C LYS A 347 -3.60 16.30 21.78
N TYR A 348 -3.30 15.39 20.87
CA TYR A 348 -2.09 14.55 20.94
C TYR A 348 -0.90 15.25 20.26
N GLY A 349 0.31 15.02 20.78
CA GLY A 349 1.54 15.48 20.13
C GLY A 349 2.21 14.38 19.28
N ILE A 350 2.00 13.12 19.67
CA ILE A 350 2.58 11.95 19.03
C ILE A 350 1.52 10.84 18.93
N VAL A 351 1.34 10.29 17.72
CA VAL A 351 0.52 9.11 17.45
C VAL A 351 1.44 7.99 16.98
N LEU A 352 1.29 6.80 17.55
CA LEU A 352 1.90 5.57 17.06
C LEU A 352 0.81 4.66 16.49
N ALA A 353 1.02 4.11 15.31
CA ALA A 353 0.04 3.19 14.70
C ALA A 353 0.72 2.24 13.72
N SER A 354 0.08 1.12 13.42
CA SER A 354 0.42 0.41 12.19
C SER A 354 -0.11 1.17 10.97
N VAL A 355 0.50 0.92 9.81
CA VAL A 355 0.06 1.55 8.55
C VAL A 355 -1.41 1.23 8.27
N ASP A 356 -1.87 0.00 8.52
CA ASP A 356 -3.27 -0.32 8.34
C ASP A 356 -4.16 0.37 9.39
N ALA A 357 -3.72 0.44 10.65
CA ALA A 357 -4.49 1.07 11.71
C ALA A 357 -4.70 2.57 11.51
N ILE A 358 -3.75 3.30 10.92
CA ILE A 358 -3.91 4.75 10.66
C ILE A 358 -4.94 5.03 9.57
N PHE A 359 -5.11 4.07 8.65
CA PHE A 359 -6.02 4.17 7.53
C PHE A 359 -7.43 3.66 7.83
N ARG A 360 -7.57 2.73 8.77
CA ARG A 360 -8.88 2.36 9.31
C ARG A 360 -9.49 3.58 10.00
N ARG A 361 -10.75 3.88 9.66
CA ARG A 361 -11.50 4.95 10.35
C ARG A 361 -11.51 4.65 11.84
N SER A 362 -10.81 5.46 12.61
CA SER A 362 -10.95 5.43 14.07
C SER A 362 -12.38 5.82 14.41
N THR A 363 -12.95 5.19 15.44
CA THR A 363 -14.24 5.59 16.03
C THR A 363 -14.19 6.97 16.67
N ASN A 364 -13.00 7.55 16.82
CA ASN A 364 -12.78 8.85 17.42
C ASN A 364 -12.68 9.95 16.36
N ASP A 365 -13.79 10.66 16.14
CA ASP A 365 -13.89 11.78 15.21
C ASP A 365 -12.88 12.89 15.52
N ALA A 366 -12.58 13.17 16.79
CA ALA A 366 -11.65 14.24 17.16
C ALA A 366 -10.21 13.93 16.75
N LEU A 367 -9.77 12.68 16.94
CA LEU A 367 -8.46 12.24 16.47
C LEU A 367 -8.40 12.21 14.95
N GLN A 368 -9.46 11.78 14.27
CA GLN A 368 -9.54 11.78 12.81
C GLN A 368 -9.44 13.20 12.24
N GLU A 369 -10.14 14.17 12.82
CA GLU A 369 -10.00 15.58 12.43
C GLU A 369 -8.59 16.10 12.69
N GLN A 370 -7.98 15.76 13.84
CA GLN A 370 -6.60 16.13 14.11
C GLN A 370 -5.62 15.51 13.09
N LEU A 371 -5.81 14.24 12.72
CA LEU A 371 -4.99 13.56 11.72
C LEU A 371 -5.08 14.22 10.35
N LYS A 372 -6.26 14.74 9.97
CA LYS A 372 -6.44 15.47 8.71
C LYS A 372 -5.78 16.85 8.73
N SER A 373 -5.88 17.58 9.84
CA SER A 373 -5.49 19.00 9.88
C SER A 373 -4.05 19.25 10.33
N ASP A 374 -3.54 18.43 11.24
CA ASP A 374 -2.37 18.79 12.06
C ASP A 374 -1.12 17.97 11.78
N VAL A 375 -1.18 16.92 10.95
CA VAL A 375 -0.02 16.04 10.71
C VAL A 375 1.06 16.78 9.92
N THR A 376 2.21 16.99 10.55
CA THR A 376 3.35 17.70 9.94
C THR A 376 4.60 16.82 9.82
N ARG A 377 4.61 15.66 10.50
CA ARG A 377 5.72 14.70 10.45
C ARG A 377 5.20 13.28 10.43
N ILE A 378 5.79 12.47 9.56
CA ILE A 378 5.56 11.03 9.51
C ILE A 378 6.91 10.33 9.54
N VAL A 379 7.08 9.39 10.46
CA VAL A 379 8.23 8.48 10.50
C VAL A 379 7.69 7.08 10.31
N VAL A 380 8.20 6.33 9.34
CA VAL A 380 7.85 4.93 9.14
C VAL A 380 9.05 4.06 9.51
N ASP A 381 8.97 3.34 10.63
CA ASP A 381 9.96 2.32 10.99
C ASP A 381 9.68 1.00 10.25
N ASP A 382 10.73 0.21 10.05
CA ASP A 382 10.73 -0.99 9.20
C ASP A 382 10.16 -0.74 7.78
N ALA A 383 10.46 0.43 7.21
CA ALA A 383 9.98 0.86 5.89
C ALA A 383 10.45 -0.03 4.73
N SER A 384 11.38 -0.95 4.95
CA SER A 384 11.70 -2.01 3.97
C SER A 384 10.49 -2.88 3.65
N SER A 385 9.64 -3.12 4.66
CA SER A 385 8.41 -3.90 4.56
C SER A 385 7.22 -3.07 4.06
N LEU A 386 7.36 -1.74 3.97
CA LEU A 386 6.34 -0.84 3.45
C LEU A 386 6.31 -0.90 1.92
N SER A 387 5.14 -1.12 1.34
CA SER A 387 4.98 -1.09 -0.11
C SER A 387 4.96 0.34 -0.66
N GLU A 388 5.36 0.50 -1.91
CA GLU A 388 5.25 1.75 -2.65
C GLU A 388 3.81 2.28 -2.68
N ALA A 389 2.84 1.39 -2.86
CA ALA A 389 1.43 1.74 -2.81
C ALA A 389 1.03 2.33 -1.44
N ALA A 390 1.49 1.72 -0.34
CA ALA A 390 1.23 2.21 1.01
C ALA A 390 1.90 3.58 1.25
N LEU A 391 3.14 3.78 0.78
CA LEU A 391 3.79 5.09 0.85
C LEU A 391 2.97 6.16 0.12
N ASN A 392 2.46 5.88 -1.07
CA ASN A 392 1.65 6.85 -1.81
C ASN A 392 0.33 7.15 -1.09
N ALA A 393 -0.31 6.15 -0.49
CA ALA A 393 -1.48 6.39 0.36
C ALA A 393 -1.13 7.35 1.52
N ILE A 394 0.03 7.18 2.16
CA ILE A 394 0.50 8.07 3.23
C ILE A 394 0.72 9.49 2.69
N ILE A 395 1.43 9.65 1.57
CA ILE A 395 1.71 10.96 0.96
C ILE A 395 0.41 11.71 0.63
N LEU A 396 -0.56 11.00 0.06
CA LEU A 396 -1.82 11.56 -0.39
C LEU A 396 -2.75 11.89 0.78
N CYS A 397 -2.77 11.08 1.84
CA CYS A 397 -3.54 11.35 3.05
C CYS A 397 -2.95 12.48 3.90
N PHE A 398 -1.63 12.69 3.85
CA PHE A 398 -0.93 13.67 4.68
C PHE A 398 -0.02 14.58 3.83
N PRO A 399 -0.59 15.39 2.93
CA PRO A 399 0.18 16.12 1.92
C PRO A 399 1.13 17.18 2.49
N ARG A 400 0.95 17.58 3.76
CA ARG A 400 1.78 18.60 4.43
C ARG A 400 2.92 18.00 5.25
N ALA A 401 2.97 16.67 5.37
CA ALA A 401 3.94 16.00 6.21
C ALA A 401 5.31 15.87 5.53
N GLN A 402 6.37 16.08 6.31
CA GLN A 402 7.68 15.53 5.96
C GLN A 402 7.71 14.05 6.30
N ILE A 403 8.20 13.21 5.39
CA ILE A 403 8.21 11.75 5.53
C ILE A 403 9.62 11.22 5.75
N VAL A 404 9.81 10.41 6.78
CA VAL A 404 11.06 9.68 7.04
C VAL A 404 10.82 8.20 6.91
N LEU A 405 11.60 7.53 6.07
CA LEU A 405 11.56 6.08 5.94
C LEU A 405 12.77 5.47 6.62
N ILE A 406 12.56 4.65 7.64
CA ILE A 406 13.63 4.01 8.41
C ILE A 406 13.58 2.52 8.15
N GLY A 407 14.69 1.94 7.67
CA GLY A 407 14.70 0.53 7.32
C GLY A 407 16.07 -0.05 7.02
N GLU A 408 16.07 -1.23 6.44
CA GLU A 408 17.25 -2.00 6.08
C GLU A 408 17.07 -2.57 4.68
N SER A 409 17.86 -2.09 3.73
CA SER A 409 17.69 -2.45 2.32
C SER A 409 17.99 -3.90 1.98
N GLU A 410 18.69 -4.61 2.85
CA GLU A 410 19.02 -6.03 2.69
C GLU A 410 18.00 -6.96 3.35
N LYS A 411 17.04 -6.42 4.12
CA LYS A 411 15.94 -7.22 4.66
C LYS A 411 15.01 -7.71 3.56
N LEU A 412 14.20 -8.69 3.92
CA LEU A 412 13.09 -9.17 3.10
C LEU A 412 12.31 -7.97 2.54
N LYS A 413 12.07 -8.01 1.23
CA LYS A 413 11.18 -7.09 0.54
C LYS A 413 9.78 -7.12 1.19
N PRO A 414 8.91 -6.13 0.89
CA PRO A 414 7.53 -6.17 1.37
C PRO A 414 6.96 -7.57 1.18
N PRO A 415 6.23 -8.09 2.19
CA PRO A 415 5.67 -9.41 2.10
C PRO A 415 4.99 -9.53 0.75
N ARG A 416 5.21 -10.65 0.06
CA ARG A 416 4.57 -11.00 -1.21
C ARG A 416 5.23 -10.43 -2.47
N HIS A 417 6.46 -9.91 -2.40
CA HIS A 417 7.19 -9.56 -3.62
C HIS A 417 7.78 -10.80 -4.34
N VAL A 418 7.31 -11.09 -5.55
CA VAL A 418 7.84 -12.14 -6.43
C VAL A 418 8.54 -11.48 -7.61
N LYS A 419 9.87 -11.63 -7.69
CA LYS A 419 10.64 -11.01 -8.78
C LYS A 419 10.14 -11.51 -10.14
N SER A 420 9.95 -10.59 -11.10
CA SER A 420 9.42 -10.86 -12.44
C SER A 420 7.91 -11.13 -12.51
N ASP A 421 7.20 -11.13 -11.37
CA ASP A 421 5.75 -11.02 -11.39
C ASP A 421 5.37 -9.54 -11.47
N VAL A 422 4.78 -9.16 -12.59
CA VAL A 422 4.40 -7.78 -12.89
C VAL A 422 3.53 -7.19 -11.78
N PHE A 423 2.62 -7.95 -11.18
CA PHE A 423 1.70 -7.42 -10.16
C PHE A 423 2.41 -7.04 -8.88
N THR A 424 3.27 -7.92 -8.39
CA THR A 424 4.06 -7.66 -7.18
C THR A 424 5.16 -6.63 -7.43
N GLU A 425 5.64 -6.51 -8.66
CA GLU A 425 6.51 -5.41 -9.04
C GLU A 425 5.77 -4.07 -9.14
N LEU A 426 4.50 -4.03 -9.52
CA LEU A 426 3.72 -2.79 -9.51
C LEU A 426 3.29 -2.39 -8.10
N ALA A 427 2.90 -3.35 -7.27
CA ALA A 427 2.24 -3.09 -5.99
C ALA A 427 3.16 -3.18 -4.76
N ALA A 428 4.11 -4.10 -4.79
CA ALA A 428 4.87 -4.56 -3.62
C ALA A 428 6.36 -4.20 -3.72
N ARG A 429 6.72 -3.19 -4.53
CA ARG A 429 8.03 -2.55 -4.44
C ARG A 429 8.22 -1.95 -3.06
N SER A 430 9.43 -2.04 -2.52
CA SER A 430 9.75 -1.41 -1.24
C SER A 430 9.73 0.12 -1.40
N ALA A 431 9.02 0.80 -0.51
CA ALA A 431 9.04 2.24 -0.39
C ALA A 431 10.47 2.78 -0.15
N LEU A 432 11.28 2.04 0.61
CA LEU A 432 12.68 2.38 0.86
C LEU A 432 13.51 2.32 -0.43
N ASP A 433 13.31 1.30 -1.26
CA ASP A 433 13.98 1.18 -2.57
C ASP A 433 13.58 2.30 -3.52
N LEU A 434 12.32 2.75 -3.50
CA LEU A 434 11.87 3.88 -4.30
C LEU A 434 12.65 5.16 -3.91
N VAL A 435 12.73 5.47 -2.61
CA VAL A 435 13.42 6.66 -2.11
C VAL A 435 14.91 6.65 -2.46
N LYS A 436 15.58 5.49 -2.38
CA LYS A 436 17.01 5.35 -2.67
C LYS A 436 17.40 5.57 -4.13
N ARG A 437 16.50 5.29 -5.07
CA ARG A 437 16.78 5.43 -6.51
C ARG A 437 16.78 6.89 -6.97
N LYS A 438 16.49 7.83 -6.07
CA LYS A 438 15.98 9.15 -6.42
C LYS A 438 16.67 10.27 -5.64
N ASN A 439 16.29 11.51 -5.92
CA ASN A 439 16.91 12.74 -5.44
C ASN A 439 16.57 13.04 -3.96
N LEU A 440 16.45 12.01 -3.12
CA LEU A 440 16.14 12.14 -1.71
C LEU A 440 17.35 11.75 -0.87
N PRO A 441 17.64 12.49 0.22
CA PRO A 441 18.76 12.15 1.10
C PRO A 441 18.60 10.76 1.72
N VAL A 442 19.73 10.08 1.90
CA VAL A 442 19.79 8.78 2.59
C VAL A 442 20.88 8.84 3.65
N VAL A 443 20.50 8.78 4.92
CA VAL A 443 21.43 8.69 6.05
C VAL A 443 21.70 7.23 6.36
N ARG A 444 22.97 6.82 6.43
CA ARG A 444 23.35 5.42 6.66
C ARG A 444 23.97 5.25 8.03
N LEU A 445 23.25 4.61 8.94
CA LEU A 445 23.73 4.20 10.25
C LEU A 445 24.70 3.03 10.09
N ARG A 446 25.98 3.25 10.42
CA ARG A 446 27.05 2.25 10.25
C ARG A 446 27.40 1.52 11.54
N GLU A 447 27.26 2.19 12.67
CA GLU A 447 27.54 1.60 13.97
C GLU A 447 26.45 0.59 14.35
N VAL A 448 26.86 -0.57 14.87
CA VAL A 448 25.97 -1.60 15.42
C VAL A 448 26.21 -1.68 16.92
N TYR A 449 25.14 -1.51 17.69
CA TYR A 449 25.19 -1.64 19.13
C TYR A 449 24.91 -3.10 19.52
N PRO A 450 25.73 -3.71 20.39
CA PRO A 450 25.48 -5.05 20.87
C PRO A 450 24.13 -5.07 21.61
N VAL A 451 23.31 -6.07 21.29
CA VAL A 451 22.12 -6.34 22.10
C VAL A 451 22.63 -6.76 23.47
N ALA A 452 22.29 -6.00 24.51
CA ALA A 452 22.57 -6.41 25.88
C ALA A 452 21.85 -7.76 26.10
N SER A 453 22.63 -8.82 26.15
CA SER A 453 22.17 -10.21 26.35
C SER A 453 21.68 -10.44 27.75
#